data_AF-A0A511B822-F1
#
_entry.id   AF-A0A511B822-F1
#
_cell.length_a   1.000
_cell.length_b   1.000
_cell.length_c   1.000
_cell.angle_alpha   90.00
_cell.angle_beta   90.00
_cell.angle_gamma   90.00
#
_symmetry.space_group_name_H-M   'P 1'
#
loop_
_entity.id
_entity.type
_entity.pdbx_description
1 polymer ?
#
loop_
_entity_poly.entity_id
_entity_poly.type
_entity_poly.pdbx_seq_one_letter_code
_entity_poly.pdbx_strand_id
1 'polypeptide(L)'
;MTTVRCIMMQKNEATLLEPWILWHAAIFGFTNLTVIDNGSTDPAVLELQDQYERKGVQIVRDHASHSDFLNKGNVIAGIIRQWDAENACDFAVPLDCDEFLTVFLDQLSLDPEIIRRQFDYLIHENATFVTDRLLLNVPQARDYFRPQIVRRGLFKAHTIVSLDRGFHDPQSLYPERYVRTPFVHLHLHNRPDYEDILHFARQKLAVPEDNEAAVNPEAGAHLHFYFDTTAEDFVAKYRHVPNIYAPMIARRFKELGLDPTLLLGTGENAPHPPINVPAGFLAHRMSGNDMHEYRLFNPIYYALNNPDVAQDPHYGIWPLVHYVTLGWDEDRQPDPQNAPPLVIQTDKAT
;
A
#
# COMPACT_ATOMS: atom_id res chain seq x y z
N MET A 1 -25.40 4.50 4.75
CA MET A 1 -24.10 4.30 4.08
C MET A 1 -23.06 4.39 5.17
N THR A 2 -22.15 3.42 5.22
CA THR A 2 -21.14 3.34 6.28
C THR A 2 -20.21 4.55 6.23
N THR A 3 -20.03 5.22 7.37
CA THR A 3 -19.13 6.37 7.52
C THR A 3 -17.74 5.87 7.89
N VAL A 4 -16.76 6.13 7.03
CA VAL A 4 -15.38 5.69 7.24
C VAL A 4 -14.49 6.91 7.38
N ARG A 5 -13.64 6.95 8.41
CA ARG A 5 -12.61 7.97 8.58
C ARG A 5 -11.22 7.38 8.38
N CYS A 6 -10.36 8.12 7.69
CA CYS A 6 -8.96 7.76 7.48
C CYS A 6 -8.05 8.68 8.28
N ILE A 7 -6.99 8.10 8.85
CA ILE A 7 -6.00 8.85 9.61
C ILE A 7 -4.58 8.47 9.19
N MET A 8 -3.74 9.48 9.03
CA MET A 8 -2.34 9.34 8.66
C MET A 8 -1.49 10.29 9.49
N MET A 9 -0.29 9.87 9.87
CA MET A 9 0.73 10.74 10.45
C MET A 9 1.88 10.88 9.45
N GLN A 10 2.32 12.12 9.18
CA GLN A 10 3.41 12.42 8.25
C GLN A 10 4.31 13.55 8.75
N LYS A 11 5.52 13.65 8.20
CA LYS A 11 6.42 14.79 8.37
C LYS A 11 7.17 15.03 7.07
N ASN A 12 7.12 16.25 6.54
CA ASN A 12 7.83 16.68 5.33
C ASN A 12 7.58 15.79 4.08
N GLU A 13 6.40 15.17 3.95
CA GLU A 13 6.07 14.32 2.80
C GLU A 13 5.49 15.12 1.62
N ALA A 14 6.27 16.04 1.05
CA ALA A 14 5.82 16.94 -0.03
C ALA A 14 5.29 16.18 -1.26
N THR A 15 5.91 15.05 -1.59
CA THR A 15 5.56 14.25 -2.77
C THR A 15 4.28 13.42 -2.59
N LEU A 16 4.00 12.94 -1.37
CA LEU A 16 2.95 11.94 -1.13
C LEU A 16 1.72 12.50 -0.43
N LEU A 17 1.82 13.64 0.26
CA LEU A 17 0.70 14.22 1.02
C LEU A 17 -0.51 14.51 0.12
N GLU A 18 -0.33 15.25 -0.98
CA GLU A 18 -1.43 15.57 -1.88
C GLU A 18 -2.02 14.33 -2.58
N PRO A 19 -1.21 13.42 -3.15
CA PRO A 19 -1.71 12.14 -3.65
C PRO A 19 -2.55 11.36 -2.64
N TRP A 20 -2.05 11.24 -1.40
CA TRP A 20 -2.73 10.52 -0.33
C TRP A 20 -4.09 11.17 -0.02
N ILE A 21 -4.13 12.50 0.11
CA ILE A 21 -5.38 13.24 0.36
C ILE A 21 -6.36 13.04 -0.78
N LEU A 22 -5.95 13.25 -2.03
CA LEU A 22 -6.86 13.16 -3.18
C LEU A 22 -7.39 11.75 -3.42
N TRP A 23 -6.55 10.73 -3.25
CA TRP A 23 -6.96 9.33 -3.37
C TRP A 23 -8.03 8.97 -2.35
N HIS A 24 -7.78 9.23 -1.07
CA HIS A 24 -8.70 8.86 0.00
C HIS A 24 -9.92 9.77 0.05
N ALA A 25 -9.81 11.05 -0.34
CA ALA A 25 -10.96 11.95 -0.44
C ALA A 25 -11.91 11.53 -1.56
N ALA A 26 -11.40 10.96 -2.65
CA ALA A 26 -12.24 10.41 -3.71
C ALA A 26 -13.05 9.17 -3.25
N ILE A 27 -12.58 8.48 -2.18
CA ILE A 27 -13.28 7.33 -1.60
C ILE A 27 -14.22 7.79 -0.47
N PHE A 28 -13.72 8.57 0.48
CA PHE A 28 -14.39 8.84 1.75
C PHE A 28 -14.88 10.29 1.91
N GLY A 29 -14.41 11.21 1.06
CA GLY A 29 -14.66 12.65 1.18
C GLY A 29 -13.64 13.36 2.08
N PHE A 30 -13.34 14.62 1.78
CA PHE A 30 -12.33 15.42 2.51
C PHE A 30 -12.61 15.52 4.02
N THR A 31 -13.88 15.66 4.42
CA THR A 31 -14.29 15.80 5.83
C THR A 31 -14.10 14.55 6.68
N ASN A 32 -13.76 13.42 6.04
CA ASN A 32 -13.48 12.16 6.70
C ASN A 32 -11.98 11.82 6.73
N LEU A 33 -11.12 12.75 6.32
CA LEU A 33 -9.68 12.59 6.39
C LEU A 33 -9.09 13.40 7.54
N THR A 34 -8.16 12.77 8.24
CA THR A 34 -7.38 13.39 9.31
C THR A 34 -5.89 13.18 9.04
N VAL A 35 -5.13 14.27 9.01
CA VAL A 35 -3.68 14.27 8.84
C VAL A 35 -3.05 14.79 10.12
N ILE A 36 -2.21 13.99 10.76
CA ILE A 36 -1.38 14.38 11.88
C ILE A 36 -0.04 14.86 11.33
N ASP A 37 0.22 16.15 11.47
CA ASP A 37 1.51 16.75 11.14
C ASP A 37 2.49 16.56 12.30
N ASN A 38 3.53 15.73 12.09
CA ASN A 38 4.57 15.49 13.09
C ASN A 38 5.69 16.55 13.02
N GLY A 39 5.29 17.83 12.95
CA GLY A 39 6.19 18.97 12.95
C GLY A 39 6.89 19.18 11.61
N SER A 40 6.13 19.28 10.52
CA SER A 40 6.70 19.60 9.21
C SER A 40 7.28 21.01 9.17
N THR A 41 8.39 21.15 8.46
CA THR A 41 9.08 22.42 8.19
C THR A 41 9.16 22.73 6.70
N ASP A 42 8.80 21.77 5.85
CA ASP A 42 8.74 21.96 4.40
C ASP A 42 7.61 22.94 4.03
N PRO A 43 7.92 24.09 3.39
CA PRO A 43 6.92 25.08 3.01
C PRO A 43 5.82 24.54 2.09
N ALA A 44 6.14 23.62 1.19
CA ALA A 44 5.15 23.04 0.28
C ALA A 44 4.16 22.16 1.04
N VAL A 45 4.64 21.40 2.03
CA VAL A 45 3.77 20.60 2.90
C VAL A 45 2.82 21.48 3.71
N LEU A 46 3.33 22.58 4.28
CA LEU A 46 2.51 23.52 5.06
C LEU A 46 1.44 24.19 4.18
N GLU A 47 1.78 24.62 2.97
CA GLU A 47 0.84 25.20 2.02
C GLU A 47 -0.27 24.20 1.61
N LEU A 48 0.12 22.94 1.35
CA LEU A 48 -0.84 21.87 1.05
C LEU A 48 -1.79 21.61 2.24
N GLN A 49 -1.28 21.57 3.47
CA GLN A 49 -2.10 21.42 4.67
C GLN A 49 -3.14 22.54 4.75
N ASP A 50 -2.73 23.80 4.62
CA ASP A 50 -3.63 24.96 4.68
C ASP A 50 -4.66 24.93 3.54
N GLN A 51 -4.27 24.47 2.35
CA GLN A 51 -5.17 24.31 1.22
C GLN A 51 -6.26 23.27 1.49
N TYR A 52 -5.88 22.09 2.00
CA TYR A 52 -6.80 20.98 2.19
C TYR A 52 -7.61 21.07 3.49
N GLU A 53 -7.11 21.78 4.50
CA GLU A 53 -7.86 22.17 5.68
C GLU A 53 -9.08 23.03 5.30
N ARG A 54 -8.90 23.98 4.37
CA ARG A 54 -10.00 24.78 3.79
C ARG A 54 -11.02 23.95 3.01
N LYS A 55 -10.64 22.75 2.52
CA LYS A 55 -11.54 21.80 1.87
C LYS A 55 -12.21 20.83 2.85
N GLY A 56 -11.87 20.89 4.13
CA GLY A 56 -12.49 20.11 5.21
C GLY A 56 -11.64 18.97 5.76
N VAL A 57 -10.41 18.77 5.27
CA VAL A 57 -9.47 17.80 5.89
C VAL A 57 -9.09 18.29 7.28
N GLN A 58 -9.14 17.42 8.29
CA GLN A 58 -8.71 17.79 9.62
C GLN A 58 -7.18 17.70 9.72
N ILE A 59 -6.50 18.80 10.04
CA ILE A 59 -5.05 18.81 10.25
C ILE A 59 -4.74 18.95 11.75
N VAL A 60 -4.09 17.94 12.32
CA VAL A 60 -3.73 17.84 13.73
C VAL A 60 -2.24 18.18 13.89
N ARG A 61 -1.92 19.25 14.63
CA ARG A 61 -0.54 19.82 14.71
C ARG A 61 0.06 19.79 16.12
N ASP A 62 -0.62 19.20 17.10
CA ASP A 62 -0.22 19.12 18.51
C ASP A 62 0.68 17.91 18.83
N HIS A 63 0.95 17.04 17.86
CA HIS A 63 1.81 15.86 17.97
C HIS A 63 3.10 16.01 17.15
N ALA A 64 3.87 17.07 17.40
CA ALA A 64 5.02 17.47 16.58
C ALA A 64 6.38 16.88 17.01
N SER A 65 6.45 16.14 18.13
CA SER A 65 7.73 15.66 18.68
C SER A 65 8.17 14.32 18.10
N HIS A 66 9.47 13.99 18.20
CA HIS A 66 9.97 12.66 17.82
C HIS A 66 9.37 11.55 18.70
N SER A 67 9.12 11.84 19.99
CA SER A 67 8.45 10.89 20.89
C SER A 67 7.03 10.57 20.43
N ASP A 68 6.30 11.53 19.86
CA ASP A 68 4.97 11.28 19.28
C ASP A 68 5.06 10.30 18.10
N PHE A 69 6.11 10.41 17.28
CA PHE A 69 6.34 9.48 16.17
C PHE A 69 6.69 8.07 16.65
N LEU A 70 7.54 7.94 17.68
CA LEU A 70 7.83 6.63 18.29
C LEU A 70 6.57 6.00 18.89
N ASN A 71 5.67 6.83 19.42
CA ASN A 71 4.38 6.44 20.00
C ASN A 71 3.20 6.58 19.02
N LYS A 72 3.45 6.66 17.71
CA LYS A 72 2.44 6.94 16.67
C LYS A 72 1.18 6.07 16.78
N GLY A 73 1.34 4.79 17.08
CA GLY A 73 0.22 3.87 17.27
C GLY A 73 -0.71 4.28 18.43
N ASN A 74 -0.15 4.77 19.54
CA ASN A 74 -0.90 5.29 20.69
C ASN A 74 -1.59 6.62 20.37
N VAL A 75 -0.92 7.52 19.65
CA VAL A 75 -1.48 8.81 19.21
C VAL A 75 -2.72 8.57 18.33
N ILE A 76 -2.57 7.75 17.30
CA ILE A 76 -3.66 7.40 16.38
C ILE A 76 -4.79 6.68 17.12
N ALA A 77 -4.47 5.71 17.99
CA ALA A 77 -5.48 5.03 18.79
C ALA A 77 -6.24 6.00 19.71
N GLY A 78 -5.57 7.01 20.27
CA GLY A 78 -6.20 8.08 21.05
C GLY A 78 -7.25 8.86 20.25
N ILE A 79 -6.91 9.28 19.03
CA ILE A 79 -7.82 10.01 18.14
C ILE A 79 -9.00 9.12 17.72
N ILE A 80 -8.77 7.84 17.41
CA ILE A 80 -9.85 6.90 17.08
C ILE A 80 -10.81 6.74 18.26
N ARG A 81 -10.30 6.62 19.50
CA ARG A 81 -11.16 6.56 20.69
C ARG A 81 -11.95 7.86 20.93
N GLN A 82 -11.42 9.01 20.53
CA GLN A 82 -12.18 10.25 20.55
C GLN A 82 -13.35 10.20 19.54
N TRP A 83 -13.10 9.72 18.31
CA TRP A 83 -14.17 9.50 17.34
C TRP A 83 -15.23 8.52 17.82
N ASP A 84 -14.82 7.47 18.54
CA ASP A 84 -15.75 6.54 19.18
C ASP A 84 -16.64 7.27 20.20
N ALA A 85 -16.05 8.06 21.11
CA ALA A 85 -16.80 8.84 22.10
C ALA A 85 -17.81 9.82 21.46
N GLU A 86 -17.49 10.35 20.28
CA GLU A 86 -18.32 11.28 19.51
C GLU A 86 -19.27 10.57 18.53
N ASN A 87 -19.17 9.24 18.38
CA ASN A 87 -19.83 8.45 17.32
C ASN A 87 -19.60 9.04 15.91
N ALA A 88 -18.36 9.47 15.64
CA ALA A 88 -18.01 10.24 14.44
C ALA A 88 -17.84 9.40 13.17
N CYS A 89 -17.68 8.08 13.30
CA CYS A 89 -17.57 7.13 12.18
C CYS A 89 -17.99 5.73 12.58
N ASP A 90 -18.24 4.88 11.59
CA ASP A 90 -18.49 3.45 11.74
C ASP A 90 -17.19 2.63 11.61
N PHE A 91 -16.20 3.14 10.87
CA PHE A 91 -14.87 2.56 10.73
C PHE A 91 -13.78 3.63 10.77
N ALA A 92 -12.64 3.29 11.37
CA ALA A 92 -11.39 4.02 11.33
C ALA A 92 -10.32 3.21 10.59
N VAL A 93 -9.66 3.86 9.63
CA VAL A 93 -8.62 3.26 8.78
C VAL A 93 -7.31 4.03 8.97
N PRO A 94 -6.37 3.52 9.79
CA PRO A 94 -5.03 4.08 9.88
C PRO A 94 -4.20 3.68 8.65
N LEU A 95 -3.48 4.64 8.07
CA LEU A 95 -2.64 4.45 6.88
C LEU A 95 -1.33 5.23 7.00
N ASP A 96 -0.28 4.71 6.38
CA ASP A 96 0.94 5.46 6.13
C ASP A 96 0.79 6.39 4.91
N CYS A 97 1.68 7.40 4.80
CA CYS A 97 1.62 8.39 3.73
C CYS A 97 1.89 7.81 2.34
N ASP A 98 2.60 6.69 2.29
CA ASP A 98 2.89 5.90 1.10
C ASP A 98 1.86 4.78 0.85
N GLU A 99 0.77 4.71 1.61
CA GLU A 99 -0.24 3.66 1.49
C GLU A 99 -1.57 4.17 0.94
N PHE A 100 -2.07 3.50 -0.11
CA PHE A 100 -3.31 3.86 -0.80
C PHE A 100 -4.29 2.68 -0.80
N LEU A 101 -5.48 2.89 -0.23
CA LEU A 101 -6.46 1.82 -0.08
C LEU A 101 -7.17 1.48 -1.40
N THR A 102 -7.26 0.19 -1.72
CA THR A 102 -8.05 -0.36 -2.81
C THR A 102 -8.65 -1.72 -2.44
N VAL A 103 -9.29 -2.42 -3.36
CA VAL A 103 -9.81 -3.79 -3.15
C VAL A 103 -9.33 -4.75 -4.23
N PHE A 104 -9.05 -5.98 -3.82
CA PHE A 104 -8.68 -7.07 -4.72
C PHE A 104 -9.43 -8.33 -4.31
N LEU A 105 -10.42 -8.71 -5.13
CA LEU A 105 -11.19 -9.94 -4.97
C LEU A 105 -10.77 -10.94 -6.06
N ASP A 106 -11.64 -11.18 -7.03
CA ASP A 106 -11.36 -11.78 -8.32
C ASP A 106 -10.74 -10.80 -9.32
N GLN A 107 -10.96 -9.51 -9.09
CA GLN A 107 -10.39 -8.39 -9.85
C GLN A 107 -9.79 -7.33 -8.92
N LEU A 108 -8.79 -6.60 -9.41
CA LEU A 108 -8.29 -5.37 -8.79
C LEU A 108 -9.22 -4.22 -9.16
N SER A 109 -9.81 -3.56 -8.17
CA SER A 109 -10.79 -2.49 -8.40
C SER A 109 -10.44 -1.22 -7.63
N LEU A 110 -10.22 -0.13 -8.39
CA LEU A 110 -9.94 1.21 -7.87
C LEU A 110 -11.21 2.07 -7.71
N ASP A 111 -12.39 1.51 -7.99
CA ASP A 111 -13.67 2.23 -7.93
C ASP A 111 -14.06 2.56 -6.48
N PRO A 112 -14.22 3.86 -6.13
CA PRO A 112 -14.68 4.29 -4.82
C PRO A 112 -15.99 3.65 -4.32
N GLU A 113 -16.94 3.35 -5.21
CA GLU A 113 -18.20 2.70 -4.83
C GLU A 113 -17.98 1.24 -4.44
N ILE A 114 -17.15 0.52 -5.19
CA ILE A 114 -16.82 -0.89 -4.89
C ILE A 114 -16.04 -0.98 -3.58
N ILE A 115 -15.11 -0.06 -3.33
CA ILE A 115 -14.33 0.03 -2.09
C ILE A 115 -15.26 0.30 -0.90
N ARG A 116 -16.11 1.34 -0.97
CA ARG A 116 -17.07 1.67 0.10
C ARG A 116 -18.03 0.53 0.41
N ARG A 117 -18.54 -0.17 -0.62
CA ARG A 117 -19.44 -1.30 -0.45
C ARG A 117 -18.83 -2.44 0.38
N GLN A 118 -17.50 -2.61 0.38
CA GLN A 118 -16.87 -3.61 1.25
C GLN A 118 -17.03 -3.26 2.73
N PHE A 119 -16.97 -1.97 3.09
CA PHE A 119 -17.25 -1.54 4.47
C PHE A 119 -18.72 -1.80 4.85
N ASP A 120 -19.67 -1.60 3.93
CA ASP A 120 -21.08 -1.91 4.17
C ASP A 120 -21.31 -3.41 4.43
N TYR A 121 -20.50 -4.31 3.88
CA TYR A 121 -20.56 -5.74 4.22
C TYR A 121 -19.96 -6.04 5.59
N LEU A 122 -18.85 -5.38 5.93
CA LEU A 122 -18.12 -5.61 7.19
C LEU A 122 -18.83 -5.01 8.42
N ILE A 123 -19.74 -4.05 8.25
CA ILE A 123 -20.43 -3.38 9.38
C ILE A 123 -21.19 -4.36 10.29
N HIS A 124 -21.63 -5.50 9.72
CA HIS A 124 -22.36 -6.53 10.44
C HIS A 124 -21.45 -7.48 11.23
N GLU A 125 -20.14 -7.36 11.05
CA GLU A 125 -19.14 -8.21 11.69
C GLU A 125 -18.61 -7.59 12.98
N ASN A 126 -18.36 -8.43 13.97
CA ASN A 126 -17.72 -8.08 15.25
C ASN A 126 -16.40 -8.84 15.34
N ALA A 127 -15.31 -8.25 14.87
CA ALA A 127 -14.02 -8.91 14.72
C ALA A 127 -12.88 -7.89 14.72
N THR A 128 -11.65 -8.38 14.86
CA THR A 128 -10.45 -7.67 14.43
C THR A 128 -10.35 -7.78 12.91
N PHE A 129 -10.47 -6.65 12.20
CA PHE A 129 -10.34 -6.64 10.75
C PHE A 129 -8.89 -6.43 10.33
N VAL A 130 -8.42 -7.31 9.46
CA VAL A 130 -7.07 -7.24 8.91
C VAL A 130 -7.12 -7.30 7.39
N THR A 131 -6.23 -6.56 6.74
CA THR A 131 -5.80 -6.90 5.39
C THR A 131 -4.38 -7.43 5.45
N ASP A 132 -4.16 -8.58 4.82
CA ASP A 132 -2.84 -9.19 4.68
C ASP A 132 -2.33 -9.03 3.24
N ARG A 133 -2.81 -8.02 2.49
CA ARG A 133 -2.55 -7.88 1.05
C ARG A 133 -1.96 -6.51 0.73
N LEU A 134 -0.75 -6.52 0.19
CA LEU A 134 -0.02 -5.32 -0.17
C LEU A 134 0.52 -5.45 -1.60
N LEU A 135 0.42 -4.37 -2.39
CA LEU A 135 1.00 -4.25 -3.72
C LEU A 135 2.11 -3.20 -3.68
N LEU A 136 3.35 -3.67 -3.61
CA LEU A 136 4.54 -2.82 -3.52
C LEU A 136 4.92 -2.34 -4.92
N ASN A 137 5.05 -1.03 -5.12
CA ASN A 137 5.45 -0.50 -6.42
C ASN A 137 6.87 -0.97 -6.82
N VAL A 138 7.06 -1.34 -8.08
CA VAL A 138 8.37 -1.75 -8.59
C VAL A 138 9.15 -0.50 -9.01
N PRO A 139 10.39 -0.28 -8.52
CA PRO A 139 11.17 0.91 -8.88
C PRO A 139 11.32 1.04 -10.40
N GLN A 140 11.12 2.26 -10.93
CA GLN A 140 11.24 2.61 -12.35
C GLN A 140 10.32 1.84 -13.32
N ALA A 141 9.42 1.00 -12.82
CA ALA A 141 8.47 0.22 -13.60
C ALA A 141 7.05 0.63 -13.22
N ARG A 142 6.62 1.78 -13.77
CA ARG A 142 5.43 2.55 -13.34
C ARG A 142 4.15 1.73 -13.10
N ASP A 143 3.89 0.76 -13.97
CA ASP A 143 2.63 0.01 -13.99
C ASP A 143 2.78 -1.38 -13.34
N TYR A 144 3.88 -1.64 -12.61
CA TYR A 144 4.21 -2.94 -12.05
C TYR A 144 4.25 -2.94 -10.52
N PHE A 145 3.64 -3.96 -9.92
CA PHE A 145 3.49 -4.06 -8.48
C PHE A 145 3.76 -5.48 -7.98
N ARG A 146 4.58 -5.62 -6.95
CA ARG A 146 4.88 -6.91 -6.33
C ARG A 146 3.83 -7.21 -5.26
N PRO A 147 3.09 -8.32 -5.36
CA PRO A 147 2.19 -8.75 -4.30
C PRO A 147 2.98 -9.26 -3.09
N GLN A 148 2.61 -8.83 -1.90
CA GLN A 148 3.20 -9.23 -0.63
C GLN A 148 2.11 -9.49 0.42
N ILE A 149 2.41 -10.39 1.35
CA ILE A 149 1.55 -10.69 2.50
C ILE A 149 2.04 -9.88 3.69
N VAL A 150 1.45 -8.72 3.89
CA VAL A 150 1.81 -7.81 4.99
C VAL A 150 0.53 -7.39 5.68
N ARG A 151 0.47 -7.59 7.00
CA ARG A 151 -0.70 -7.29 7.80
C ARG A 151 -0.84 -5.79 8.06
N ARG A 152 -2.08 -5.30 7.92
CA ARG A 152 -2.57 -3.97 8.33
C ARG A 152 -3.93 -4.11 8.99
N GLY A 153 -4.20 -3.24 9.96
CA GLY A 153 -5.47 -3.21 10.68
C GLY A 153 -6.42 -2.12 10.21
N LEU A 154 -7.71 -2.41 10.30
CA LEU A 154 -8.77 -1.40 10.32
C LEU A 154 -9.73 -1.69 11.47
N PHE A 155 -10.36 -0.65 11.99
CA PHE A 155 -11.13 -0.74 13.21
C PHE A 155 -12.58 -0.36 12.96
N LYS A 156 -13.51 -1.23 13.36
CA LYS A 156 -14.90 -0.82 13.52
C LYS A 156 -15.00 0.09 14.74
N ALA A 157 -15.92 1.03 14.71
CA ALA A 157 -16.17 1.94 15.82
C ALA A 157 -16.34 1.18 17.14
N HIS A 158 -15.79 1.74 18.21
CA HIS A 158 -15.80 1.23 19.58
C HIS A 158 -15.03 -0.08 19.78
N THR A 159 -14.15 -0.48 18.85
CA THR A 159 -13.44 -1.77 18.95
C THR A 159 -11.94 -1.65 19.19
N ILE A 160 -11.31 -0.50 18.92
CA ILE A 160 -9.84 -0.38 19.02
C ILE A 160 -9.34 -0.54 20.46
N VAL A 161 -8.35 -1.40 20.64
CA VAL A 161 -7.62 -1.57 21.91
C VAL A 161 -6.24 -0.97 21.81
N SER A 162 -5.44 -1.39 20.83
CA SER A 162 -4.11 -0.84 20.58
C SER A 162 -3.68 -1.06 19.13
N LEU A 163 -2.64 -0.31 18.73
CA LEU A 163 -2.03 -0.38 17.42
C LEU A 163 -0.53 -0.11 17.61
N ASP A 164 0.32 -0.91 16.98
CA ASP A 164 1.77 -0.68 16.97
C ASP A 164 2.16 0.46 16.02
N ARG A 165 3.43 0.86 16.04
CA ARG A 165 3.95 1.98 15.23
C ARG A 165 3.78 1.78 13.72
N GLY A 166 3.92 0.53 13.24
CA GLY A 166 3.83 0.19 11.82
C GLY A 166 2.47 -0.39 11.40
N PHE A 167 1.49 -0.36 12.31
CA PHE A 167 0.13 -0.85 12.07
C PHE A 167 0.01 -2.35 11.73
N HIS A 168 1.03 -3.14 12.07
CA HIS A 168 1.15 -4.57 11.78
C HIS A 168 0.41 -5.47 12.78
N ASP A 169 0.21 -5.01 14.01
CA ASP A 169 -0.40 -5.77 15.11
C ASP A 169 -1.62 -5.02 15.68
N PRO A 170 -2.72 -4.95 14.92
CA PRO A 170 -3.95 -4.32 15.41
C PRO A 170 -4.61 -5.19 16.49
N GLN A 171 -4.92 -4.58 17.62
CA GLN A 171 -5.66 -5.21 18.72
C GLN A 171 -7.05 -4.59 18.84
N SER A 172 -8.07 -5.43 18.86
CA SER A 172 -9.46 -5.01 19.09
C SER A 172 -10.08 -5.72 20.29
N LEU A 173 -11.32 -5.34 20.65
CA LEU A 173 -12.12 -6.05 21.66
C LEU A 173 -12.43 -7.52 21.31
N TYR A 174 -12.11 -7.94 20.08
CA TYR A 174 -12.30 -9.31 19.57
C TYR A 174 -10.96 -9.99 19.25
N PRO A 175 -10.12 -10.31 20.27
CA PRO A 175 -8.76 -10.81 20.07
C PRO A 175 -8.72 -12.22 19.46
N GLU A 176 -9.79 -13.00 19.58
CA GLU A 176 -9.87 -14.38 19.07
C GLU A 176 -10.54 -14.48 17.70
N ARG A 177 -11.08 -13.38 17.16
CA ARG A 177 -11.83 -13.38 15.91
C ARG A 177 -11.22 -12.41 14.91
N TYR A 178 -10.53 -12.95 13.91
CA TYR A 178 -9.98 -12.19 12.80
C TYR A 178 -10.85 -12.34 11.55
N VAL A 179 -11.20 -11.22 10.92
CA VAL A 179 -11.81 -11.19 9.59
C VAL A 179 -10.80 -10.62 8.62
N ARG A 180 -10.37 -11.45 7.67
CA ARG A 180 -9.55 -11.00 6.55
C ARG A 180 -10.43 -10.26 5.56
N THR A 181 -10.04 -9.04 5.25
CA THR A 181 -10.77 -8.16 4.35
C THR A 181 -10.22 -8.27 2.92
N PRO A 182 -11.02 -7.90 1.92
CA PRO A 182 -10.56 -7.88 0.53
C PRO A 182 -9.76 -6.61 0.18
N PHE A 183 -9.58 -5.71 1.15
CA PHE A 183 -8.79 -4.50 0.94
C PHE A 183 -7.35 -4.84 0.62
N VAL A 184 -6.71 -3.98 -0.16
CA VAL A 184 -5.29 -4.06 -0.49
C VAL A 184 -4.70 -2.68 -0.31
N HIS A 185 -3.47 -2.62 0.23
CA HIS A 185 -2.71 -1.38 0.30
C HIS A 185 -1.78 -1.34 -0.91
N LEU A 186 -1.95 -0.36 -1.79
CA LEU A 186 -0.89 0.00 -2.74
C LEU A 186 0.18 0.72 -1.93
N HIS A 187 1.39 0.18 -1.90
CA HIS A 187 2.48 0.73 -1.10
C HIS A 187 3.50 1.37 -2.02
N LEU A 188 3.51 2.70 -2.06
CA LEU A 188 4.40 3.51 -2.89
C LEU A 188 5.69 3.85 -2.14
N HIS A 189 6.30 2.84 -1.55
CA HIS A 189 7.53 2.96 -0.76
C HIS A 189 8.75 3.27 -1.62
N ASN A 190 8.82 2.66 -2.81
CA ASN A 190 9.97 2.83 -3.69
C ASN A 190 9.85 4.15 -4.46
N ARG A 191 10.66 5.15 -4.10
CA ARG A 191 10.67 6.42 -4.84
C ARG A 191 11.26 6.22 -6.25
N PRO A 192 10.78 6.94 -7.27
CA PRO A 192 11.27 6.76 -8.64
C PRO A 192 12.76 7.09 -8.83
N ASP A 193 13.25 8.11 -8.12
CA ASP A 193 14.65 8.49 -8.10
C ASP A 193 15.35 7.88 -6.88
N TYR A 194 16.50 7.24 -7.12
CA TYR A 194 17.30 6.64 -6.06
C TYR A 194 17.94 7.70 -5.15
N GLU A 195 18.27 8.88 -5.68
CA GLU A 195 18.77 9.99 -4.86
C GLU A 195 17.71 10.52 -3.90
N ASP A 196 16.42 10.48 -4.29
CA ASP A 196 15.32 10.81 -3.37
C ASP A 196 15.21 9.79 -2.24
N ILE A 197 15.45 8.51 -2.51
CA ILE A 197 15.51 7.46 -1.47
C ILE A 197 16.65 7.77 -0.49
N LEU A 198 17.84 8.11 -1.00
CA LEU A 198 18.99 8.47 -0.16
C LEU A 198 18.73 9.73 0.66
N HIS A 199 18.13 10.77 0.06
CA HIS A 199 17.78 12.00 0.75
C HIS A 199 16.82 11.74 1.91
N PHE A 200 15.77 10.95 1.66
CA PHE A 200 14.81 10.56 2.68
C PHE A 200 15.44 9.71 3.79
N ALA A 201 16.31 8.75 3.44
CA ALA A 201 17.04 7.95 4.40
C ALA A 201 17.94 8.83 5.29
N ARG A 202 18.63 9.84 4.72
CA ARG A 202 19.44 10.81 5.49
C ARG A 202 18.58 11.61 6.46
N GLN A 203 17.43 12.12 6.01
CA GLN A 203 16.53 12.88 6.89
C GLN A 203 16.04 12.04 8.07
N LYS A 204 15.69 10.77 7.84
CA LYS A 204 15.25 9.86 8.90
C LYS A 204 16.37 9.51 9.89
N LEU A 205 17.61 9.34 9.41
CA LEU A 205 18.77 9.04 10.27
C LEU A 205 19.37 10.28 10.96
N ALA A 206 19.15 11.49 10.43
CA ALA A 206 19.68 12.74 10.99
C ALA A 206 18.89 13.25 12.20
N VAL A 207 17.74 12.64 12.53
CA VAL A 207 17.05 12.90 13.79
C VAL A 207 17.90 12.27 14.91
N PRO A 208 18.41 13.06 15.88
CA PRO A 208 19.28 12.52 16.92
C PRO A 208 18.56 11.39 17.66
N GLU A 209 19.18 10.22 17.72
CA GLU A 209 18.79 9.14 18.62
C GLU A 209 18.99 9.66 20.06
N ASP A 210 17.94 10.21 20.67
CA ASP A 210 17.90 10.34 22.13
C ASP A 210 17.83 8.92 22.71
N ASN A 211 19.01 8.36 23.01
CA ASN A 211 19.23 7.20 23.89
C ASN A 211 18.51 5.88 23.53
N GLU A 212 18.32 5.55 22.26
CA GLU A 212 17.78 4.23 21.84
C GLU A 212 18.80 3.24 21.26
N ALA A 213 20.09 3.58 21.21
CA ALA A 213 21.17 2.62 20.93
C ALA A 213 21.22 1.44 21.95
N ALA A 214 20.37 1.44 22.97
CA ALA A 214 20.26 0.39 23.98
C ALA A 214 19.06 -0.58 23.81
N VAL A 215 18.13 -0.38 22.86
CA VAL A 215 16.91 -1.23 22.82
C VAL A 215 16.63 -1.94 21.50
N ASN A 216 17.09 -1.48 20.32
CA ASN A 216 16.97 -2.31 19.11
C ASN A 216 18.00 -1.98 18.01
N PRO A 217 19.05 -2.80 17.82
CA PRO A 217 20.05 -2.63 16.76
C PRO A 217 19.48 -2.67 15.32
N GLU A 218 18.22 -3.09 15.14
CA GLU A 218 17.55 -3.18 13.83
C GLU A 218 16.78 -1.90 13.45
N ALA A 219 16.57 -0.97 14.37
CA ALA A 219 15.90 0.29 14.09
C ALA A 219 16.77 1.14 13.13
N GLY A 220 16.30 1.34 11.90
CA GLY A 220 17.07 2.05 10.87
C GLY A 220 18.08 1.21 10.09
N ALA A 221 18.29 -0.07 10.43
CA ALA A 221 19.19 -0.96 9.68
C ALA A 221 18.79 -1.11 8.20
N HIS A 222 17.49 -1.11 7.91
CA HIS A 222 16.96 -1.10 6.54
C HIS A 222 17.20 0.23 5.80
N LEU A 223 17.45 1.34 6.50
CA LEU A 223 17.82 2.62 5.89
C LEU A 223 19.32 2.65 5.59
N HIS A 224 20.15 2.06 6.47
CA HIS A 224 21.59 1.90 6.23
C HIS A 224 21.89 1.12 4.96
N PHE A 225 21.06 0.12 4.65
CA PHE A 225 21.13 -0.64 3.40
C PHE A 225 21.22 0.24 2.14
N TYR A 226 20.53 1.39 2.08
CA TYR A 226 20.56 2.25 0.89
C TYR A 226 21.92 2.93 0.68
N PHE A 227 22.68 3.17 1.74
CA PHE A 227 24.01 3.79 1.64
C PHE A 227 25.08 2.79 1.22
N ASP A 228 24.84 1.50 1.45
CA ASP A 228 25.76 0.41 1.15
C ASP A 228 25.46 -0.31 -0.18
N THR A 229 24.45 0.15 -0.93
CA THR A 229 24.04 -0.42 -2.23
C THR A 229 24.08 0.64 -3.33
N THR A 230 24.32 0.22 -4.57
CA THR A 230 24.17 1.09 -5.74
C THR A 230 22.71 1.16 -6.20
N ALA A 231 22.34 2.19 -6.96
CA ALA A 231 21.02 2.29 -7.59
C ALA A 231 20.73 1.09 -8.50
N GLU A 232 21.75 0.63 -9.24
CA GLU A 232 21.66 -0.53 -10.13
C GLU A 232 21.40 -1.83 -9.34
N ASP A 233 22.14 -2.06 -8.27
CA ASP A 233 21.94 -3.23 -7.39
C ASP A 233 20.58 -3.20 -6.70
N PHE A 234 20.11 -2.02 -6.30
CA PHE A 234 18.78 -1.84 -5.73
C PHE A 234 17.68 -2.25 -6.71
N VAL A 235 17.73 -1.76 -7.95
CA VAL A 235 16.77 -2.12 -9.02
C VAL A 235 16.89 -3.60 -9.40
N ALA A 236 18.11 -4.16 -9.42
CA ALA A 236 18.35 -5.56 -9.76
C ALA A 236 17.60 -6.54 -8.84
N LYS A 237 17.36 -6.17 -7.58
CA LYS A 237 16.56 -6.97 -6.63
C LYS A 237 15.11 -7.17 -7.06
N TYR A 238 14.58 -6.33 -7.95
CA TYR A 238 13.21 -6.42 -8.43
C TYR A 238 13.09 -7.07 -9.82
N ARG A 239 14.19 -7.11 -10.58
CA ARG A 239 14.16 -7.41 -12.02
C ARG A 239 13.63 -8.81 -12.36
N HIS A 240 14.06 -9.83 -11.61
CA HIS A 240 13.65 -11.23 -11.82
C HIS A 240 12.60 -11.70 -10.82
N VAL A 241 11.99 -10.78 -10.08
CA VAL A 241 10.96 -11.11 -9.11
C VAL A 241 9.60 -10.96 -9.79
N PRO A 242 8.84 -12.06 -9.96
CA PRO A 242 7.51 -11.99 -10.54
C PRO A 242 6.60 -11.03 -9.77
N ASN A 243 5.74 -10.36 -10.50
CA ASN A 243 4.91 -9.27 -10.02
C ASN A 243 3.60 -9.22 -10.84
N ILE A 244 2.84 -8.13 -10.74
CA ILE A 244 1.67 -7.89 -11.58
C ILE A 244 1.83 -6.63 -12.42
N TYR A 245 1.24 -6.64 -13.60
CA TYR A 245 1.04 -5.46 -14.44
C TYR A 245 -0.38 -4.91 -14.20
N ALA A 246 -0.48 -3.68 -13.68
CA ALA A 246 -1.73 -3.02 -13.28
C ALA A 246 -1.76 -1.54 -13.74
N PRO A 247 -1.91 -1.26 -15.05
CA PRO A 247 -1.80 0.09 -15.63
C PRO A 247 -2.92 1.04 -15.21
N MET A 248 -4.01 0.50 -14.65
CA MET A 248 -5.14 1.28 -14.14
C MET A 248 -4.75 2.18 -12.95
N ILE A 249 -3.71 1.83 -12.18
CA ILE A 249 -3.25 2.61 -11.01
C ILE A 249 -2.68 3.96 -11.46
N ALA A 250 -1.76 3.96 -12.42
CA ALA A 250 -1.22 5.19 -12.98
C ALA A 250 -2.32 6.03 -13.67
N ARG A 251 -3.29 5.39 -14.33
CA ARG A 251 -4.46 6.08 -14.89
C ARG A 251 -5.29 6.76 -13.81
N ARG A 252 -5.52 6.09 -12.68
CA ARG A 252 -6.29 6.64 -11.56
C ARG A 252 -5.64 7.89 -10.96
N PHE A 253 -4.31 7.90 -10.80
CA PHE A 253 -3.60 9.11 -10.39
C PHE A 253 -3.85 10.26 -11.37
N LYS A 254 -3.75 10.02 -12.69
CA LYS A 254 -4.05 11.05 -13.71
C LYS A 254 -5.49 11.57 -13.63
N GLU A 255 -6.47 10.70 -13.39
CA GLU A 255 -7.88 11.08 -13.23
C GLU A 255 -8.10 12.00 -12.02
N LEU A 256 -7.28 11.84 -10.97
CA LEU A 256 -7.28 12.71 -9.79
C LEU A 256 -6.50 14.02 -10.00
N GLY A 257 -5.95 14.25 -11.21
CA GLY A 257 -5.15 15.42 -11.54
C GLY A 257 -3.68 15.34 -11.11
N LEU A 258 -3.20 14.14 -10.78
CA LEU A 258 -1.83 13.91 -10.33
C LEU A 258 -0.96 13.39 -11.47
N ASP A 259 0.34 13.73 -11.44
CA ASP A 259 1.31 13.15 -12.36
C ASP A 259 1.88 11.84 -11.78
N PRO A 260 1.53 10.66 -12.35
CA PRO A 260 2.05 9.39 -11.86
C PRO A 260 3.55 9.24 -12.08
N THR A 261 4.19 10.03 -12.94
CA THR A 261 5.64 9.93 -13.14
C THR A 261 6.44 10.35 -11.90
N LEU A 262 5.90 11.30 -11.12
CA LEU A 262 6.49 11.73 -9.85
C LEU A 262 6.36 10.67 -8.74
N LEU A 263 5.36 9.78 -8.86
CA LEU A 263 5.04 8.78 -7.83
C LEU A 263 5.60 7.39 -8.16
N LEU A 264 5.60 7.04 -9.45
CA LEU A 264 5.83 5.68 -9.94
C LEU A 264 6.95 5.62 -10.99
N GLY A 265 7.47 6.78 -11.42
CA GLY A 265 8.52 6.89 -12.44
C GLY A 265 8.00 6.93 -13.88
N THR A 266 8.92 7.12 -14.83
CA THR A 266 8.60 7.24 -16.26
C THR A 266 8.05 5.92 -16.82
N GLY A 267 8.57 4.79 -16.31
CA GLY A 267 8.23 3.45 -16.76
C GLY A 267 9.08 2.94 -17.93
N GLU A 268 10.05 3.73 -18.41
CA GLU A 268 10.85 3.42 -19.61
C GLU A 268 11.63 2.09 -19.53
N ASN A 269 11.85 1.59 -18.31
CA ASN A 269 12.63 0.37 -18.06
C ASN A 269 11.79 -0.93 -18.09
N ALA A 270 10.48 -0.84 -18.38
CA ALA A 270 9.61 -2.00 -18.54
C ALA A 270 8.59 -1.78 -19.67
N PRO A 271 8.09 -2.84 -20.33
CA PRO A 271 7.12 -2.68 -21.40
C PRO A 271 5.81 -2.09 -20.88
N HIS A 272 5.10 -1.36 -21.73
CA HIS A 272 3.75 -0.88 -21.45
C HIS A 272 2.81 -1.41 -22.53
N PRO A 273 2.44 -2.70 -22.48
CA PRO A 273 1.59 -3.27 -23.50
C PRO A 273 0.26 -2.51 -23.58
N PRO A 274 -0.19 -2.09 -24.78
CA PRO A 274 -1.46 -1.38 -24.97
C PRO A 274 -2.64 -2.37 -24.93
N ILE A 275 -2.69 -3.20 -23.90
CA ILE A 275 -3.68 -4.25 -23.72
C ILE A 275 -4.77 -3.79 -22.76
N ASN A 276 -6.00 -4.17 -23.08
CA ASN A 276 -7.08 -4.05 -22.12
C ASN A 276 -6.90 -5.13 -21.05
N VAL A 277 -7.06 -4.77 -19.79
CA VAL A 277 -6.90 -5.66 -18.64
C VAL A 277 -8.22 -5.72 -17.87
N PRO A 278 -9.17 -6.58 -18.25
CA PRO A 278 -10.53 -6.56 -17.70
C PRO A 278 -10.59 -6.79 -16.18
N ALA A 279 -9.74 -7.69 -15.66
CA ALA A 279 -9.62 -7.95 -14.22
C ALA A 279 -8.77 -6.90 -13.47
N GLY A 280 -8.30 -5.88 -14.18
CA GLY A 280 -7.45 -4.82 -13.66
C GLY A 280 -5.96 -5.12 -13.58
N PHE A 281 -5.57 -6.39 -13.59
CA PHE A 281 -4.17 -6.79 -13.58
C PHE A 281 -3.88 -8.01 -14.46
N LEU A 282 -2.60 -8.23 -14.77
CA LEU A 282 -2.06 -9.47 -15.28
C LEU A 282 -0.91 -9.91 -14.38
N ALA A 283 -0.74 -11.21 -14.19
CA ALA A 283 0.49 -11.73 -13.61
C ALA A 283 1.63 -11.51 -14.61
N HIS A 284 2.81 -11.11 -14.13
CA HIS A 284 3.96 -10.78 -14.96
C HIS A 284 5.24 -11.40 -14.39
N ARG A 285 6.10 -11.90 -15.26
CA ARG A 285 7.48 -12.23 -14.94
C ARG A 285 8.41 -11.82 -16.07
N MET A 286 9.66 -11.56 -15.72
CA MET A 286 10.73 -11.38 -16.69
C MET A 286 11.56 -12.66 -16.77
N SER A 287 11.75 -13.18 -17.97
CA SER A 287 12.57 -14.35 -18.27
C SER A 287 13.79 -13.89 -19.09
N GLY A 288 14.98 -14.37 -18.75
CA GLY A 288 16.22 -13.80 -19.32
C GLY A 288 16.39 -12.33 -18.92
N ASN A 289 16.86 -11.47 -19.83
CA ASN A 289 17.09 -10.04 -19.56
C ASN A 289 16.14 -9.10 -20.30
N ASP A 290 15.37 -9.63 -21.25
CA ASP A 290 14.68 -8.87 -22.29
C ASP A 290 13.30 -9.46 -22.63
N MET A 291 12.90 -10.57 -22.03
CA MET A 291 11.63 -11.22 -22.31
C MET A 291 10.66 -11.06 -21.15
N HIS A 292 9.51 -10.44 -21.43
CA HIS A 292 8.43 -10.22 -20.48
C HIS A 292 7.24 -11.11 -20.81
N GLU A 293 6.80 -11.90 -19.84
CA GLU A 293 5.66 -12.79 -19.96
C GLU A 293 4.50 -12.28 -19.12
N TYR A 294 3.30 -12.20 -19.71
CA TYR A 294 2.08 -11.78 -19.03
C TYR A 294 1.02 -12.89 -19.12
N ARG A 295 0.35 -13.18 -18.01
CA ARG A 295 -0.74 -14.16 -17.96
C ARG A 295 -1.97 -13.62 -17.25
N LEU A 296 -3.12 -14.08 -17.72
CA LEU A 296 -4.36 -13.96 -16.96
C LEU A 296 -4.21 -14.77 -15.67
N PHE A 297 -4.82 -14.28 -14.60
CA PHE A 297 -4.89 -14.99 -13.33
C PHE A 297 -6.27 -14.78 -12.74
N ASN A 298 -6.94 -15.88 -12.38
CA ASN A 298 -8.23 -15.83 -11.71
C ASN A 298 -8.06 -16.40 -10.29
N PRO A 299 -8.09 -15.55 -9.24
CA PRO A 299 -7.86 -15.98 -7.86
C PRO A 299 -8.82 -17.07 -7.38
N ILE A 300 -10.09 -17.01 -7.79
CA ILE A 300 -11.13 -17.97 -7.39
C ILE A 300 -10.87 -19.32 -8.05
N TYR A 301 -10.70 -19.32 -9.37
CA TYR A 301 -10.37 -20.53 -10.13
C TYR A 301 -9.11 -21.19 -9.59
N TYR A 302 -8.06 -20.41 -9.35
CA TYR A 302 -6.78 -20.92 -8.90
C TYR A 302 -6.89 -21.57 -7.51
N ALA A 303 -7.59 -20.94 -6.57
CA ALA A 303 -7.83 -21.52 -5.24
C ALA A 303 -8.65 -22.82 -5.29
N LEU A 304 -9.69 -22.87 -6.13
CA LEU A 304 -10.57 -24.04 -6.26
C LEU A 304 -9.85 -25.24 -6.89
N ASN A 305 -8.94 -25.01 -7.84
CA ASN A 305 -8.22 -26.07 -8.54
C ASN A 305 -6.90 -26.47 -7.87
N ASN A 306 -6.45 -25.71 -6.86
CA ASN A 306 -5.24 -26.00 -6.10
C ASN A 306 -5.55 -26.03 -4.60
N PRO A 307 -6.22 -27.09 -4.09
CA PRO A 307 -6.64 -27.16 -2.69
C PRO A 307 -5.47 -27.11 -1.70
N ASP A 308 -4.30 -27.60 -2.11
CA ASP A 308 -3.05 -27.53 -1.34
C ASP A 308 -2.63 -26.07 -1.09
N VAL A 309 -2.72 -25.22 -2.11
CA VAL A 309 -2.45 -23.78 -2.00
C VAL A 309 -3.50 -23.09 -1.15
N ALA A 310 -4.78 -23.43 -1.34
CA ALA A 310 -5.89 -22.83 -0.59
C ALA A 310 -5.85 -23.18 0.91
N GLN A 311 -5.35 -24.36 1.26
CA GLN A 311 -5.21 -24.82 2.65
C GLN A 311 -3.90 -24.36 3.30
N ASP A 312 -2.93 -23.90 2.52
CA ASP A 312 -1.67 -23.41 3.04
C ASP A 312 -1.87 -22.15 3.91
N PRO A 313 -1.31 -22.09 5.14
CA PRO A 313 -1.49 -20.95 6.04
C PRO A 313 -0.96 -19.61 5.52
N HIS A 314 0.04 -19.64 4.64
CA HIS A 314 0.65 -18.47 4.04
C HIS A 314 0.00 -18.15 2.68
N TYR A 315 0.00 -19.10 1.75
CA TYR A 315 -0.46 -18.87 0.39
C TYR A 315 -1.99 -18.84 0.25
N GLY A 316 -2.73 -19.54 1.12
CA GLY A 316 -4.19 -19.54 1.13
C GLY A 316 -4.79 -18.16 1.43
N ILE A 317 -4.00 -17.25 2.00
CA ILE A 317 -4.38 -15.84 2.24
C ILE A 317 -4.61 -15.11 0.92
N TRP A 318 -3.68 -15.31 -0.02
CA TRP A 318 -3.68 -14.66 -1.32
C TRP A 318 -3.00 -15.55 -2.36
N PRO A 319 -3.75 -16.44 -3.04
CA PRO A 319 -3.19 -17.42 -3.96
C PRO A 319 -2.41 -16.82 -5.15
N LEU A 320 -2.60 -15.54 -5.45
CA LEU A 320 -1.76 -14.80 -6.40
C LEU A 320 -0.28 -14.86 -6.00
N VAL A 321 0.03 -14.73 -4.71
CA VAL A 321 1.41 -14.78 -4.19
C VAL A 321 2.02 -16.16 -4.47
N HIS A 322 1.26 -17.24 -4.29
CA HIS A 322 1.73 -18.58 -4.67
C HIS A 322 2.00 -18.67 -6.17
N TYR A 323 1.04 -18.24 -6.98
CA TYR A 323 1.17 -18.37 -8.43
C TYR A 323 2.41 -17.63 -8.96
N VAL A 324 2.61 -16.38 -8.54
CA VAL A 324 3.76 -15.62 -9.03
C VAL A 324 5.09 -16.11 -8.46
N THR A 325 5.13 -16.75 -7.29
CA THR A 325 6.40 -17.20 -6.67
C THR A 325 6.79 -18.64 -6.98
N LEU A 326 5.81 -19.52 -7.20
CA LEU A 326 6.01 -20.97 -7.37
C LEU A 326 5.14 -21.52 -8.49
N GLY A 327 3.84 -21.23 -8.45
CA GLY A 327 2.85 -21.90 -9.28
C GLY A 327 3.06 -21.74 -10.79
N TRP A 328 3.66 -20.63 -11.23
CA TRP A 328 4.00 -20.43 -12.64
C TRP A 328 5.12 -21.37 -13.10
N ASP A 329 6.14 -21.60 -12.26
CA ASP A 329 7.24 -22.52 -12.58
C ASP A 329 6.84 -24.00 -12.40
N GLU A 330 5.80 -24.26 -11.61
CA GLU A 330 5.14 -25.57 -11.47
C GLU A 330 4.15 -25.89 -12.61
N ASP A 331 4.07 -25.04 -13.64
CA ASP A 331 3.11 -25.15 -14.75
C ASP A 331 1.63 -25.21 -14.31
N ARG A 332 1.29 -24.62 -13.14
CA ARG A 332 -0.10 -24.58 -12.68
C ARG A 332 -0.93 -23.64 -13.54
N GLN A 333 -2.10 -24.10 -13.95
CA GLN A 333 -3.03 -23.31 -14.74
C GLN A 333 -3.60 -22.13 -13.91
N PRO A 334 -3.38 -20.86 -14.31
CA PRO A 334 -3.77 -19.69 -13.52
C PRO A 334 -5.23 -19.26 -13.66
N ASP A 335 -5.88 -19.65 -14.76
CA ASP A 335 -7.21 -19.19 -15.13
C ASP A 335 -7.96 -20.23 -15.97
N PRO A 336 -9.31 -20.16 -16.08
CA PRO A 336 -10.09 -21.16 -16.80
C PRO A 336 -9.83 -21.24 -18.31
N GLN A 337 -9.39 -20.14 -18.94
CA GLN A 337 -9.14 -20.08 -20.38
C GLN A 337 -7.82 -20.76 -20.77
N ASN A 338 -6.86 -20.85 -19.83
CA ASN A 338 -5.53 -21.40 -20.07
C ASN A 338 -4.84 -20.79 -21.32
N ALA A 339 -5.02 -19.50 -21.51
CA ALA A 339 -4.43 -18.81 -22.65
C ALA A 339 -2.90 -18.83 -22.52
N PRO A 340 -2.15 -19.01 -23.62
CA PRO A 340 -0.70 -18.90 -23.58
C PRO A 340 -0.29 -17.50 -23.11
N PRO A 341 0.88 -17.35 -22.46
CA PRO A 341 1.37 -16.05 -22.04
C PRO A 341 1.51 -15.12 -23.24
N LEU A 342 1.14 -13.86 -23.06
CA LEU A 342 1.60 -12.80 -23.95
C LEU A 342 3.10 -12.60 -23.68
N VAL A 343 3.92 -12.70 -24.72
CA VAL A 343 5.37 -12.52 -24.62
C VAL A 343 5.77 -11.26 -25.36
N ILE A 344 6.53 -10.40 -24.70
CA ILE A 344 7.10 -9.18 -25.27
C ILE A 344 8.60 -9.24 -25.10
N GLN A 345 9.33 -9.15 -26.21
CA GLN A 345 10.77 -8.99 -26.21
C GLN A 345 11.10 -7.50 -26.33
N THR A 346 11.88 -6.98 -25.39
CA THR A 346 12.46 -5.64 -25.49
C THR A 346 13.78 -5.74 -26.24
N ASP A 347 14.10 -4.74 -27.07
CA ASP A 347 15.42 -4.70 -27.69
C ASP A 347 16.45 -4.54 -26.56
N LYS A 348 17.52 -5.35 -26.56
CA LYS A 348 18.65 -5.15 -25.63
C LYS A 348 19.07 -3.70 -25.76
N ALA A 349 19.01 -2.94 -24.65
CA ALA A 349 19.67 -1.65 -24.57
C ALA A 349 21.13 -1.87 -24.96
N THR A 350 21.51 -1.39 -26.15
CA THR A 350 22.88 -1.41 -26.67
C THR A 350 23.79 -0.52 -25.86
#